data_AF-A0AAJ5JLS8-F1
#
_entry.id   AF-A0AAJ5JLS8-F1
#
_cell.length_a   1.000
_cell.length_b   1.000
_cell.length_c   1.000
_cell.angle_alpha   90.00
_cell.angle_beta   90.00
_cell.angle_gamma   90.00
#
_symmetry.space_group_name_H-M   'P 1'
#
loop_
_entity.id
_entity.type
_entity.pdbx_description
1 polymer ?
#
loop_
_entity_poly.entity_id
_entity_poly.type
_entity_poly.pdbx_seq_one_letter_code
_entity_poly.pdbx_strand_id
1 'polypeptide(L)'
;MSNKKKNTLYIGIGILYVLFGILSFFSIGFVGRLMTNVLRFFVGEAYGVLAVISILYGLLLMLLKKELHFKKKSLFWGAFCLLLAIICWQQLHIPGAKENSYILSDVFNGLYRDIQLNQVTYDSGGGLLGAFINQCVNWLKLGIIMPFSVIIFTLLGGLLIFKKK
;
A
#
# COMPACT_ATOMS: atom_id res chain seq x y z
N MET A 1 0.79 8.93 33.55
CA MET A 1 2.08 8.81 32.82
C MET A 1 2.60 10.22 32.50
N SER A 2 3.80 10.60 32.98
CA SER A 2 4.36 11.97 32.84
C SER A 2 4.52 12.40 31.36
N ASN A 3 4.31 13.69 31.05
CA ASN A 3 4.47 14.26 29.70
C ASN A 3 5.84 13.96 29.08
N LYS A 4 6.90 13.86 29.89
CA LYS A 4 8.24 13.50 29.42
C LYS A 4 8.30 12.06 28.89
N LYS A 5 7.64 11.10 29.56
CA LYS A 5 7.57 9.70 29.12
C LYS A 5 6.79 9.54 27.81
N LYS A 6 5.68 10.28 27.63
CA LYS A 6 4.90 10.28 26.39
C LYS A 6 5.71 10.82 25.21
N ASN A 7 6.45 11.91 25.41
CA ASN A 7 7.28 12.50 24.36
C ASN A 7 8.39 11.53 23.91
N THR A 8 9.08 10.88 24.85
CA THR A 8 10.11 9.87 24.51
C THR A 8 9.51 8.69 23.74
N LEU A 9 8.30 8.25 24.10
CA LEU A 9 7.60 7.17 23.41
C LEU A 9 7.24 7.54 21.96
N TYR A 10 6.70 8.74 21.71
CA TYR A 10 6.39 9.19 20.33
C TYR A 10 7.64 9.32 19.47
N ILE A 11 8.75 9.78 20.05
CA ILE A 11 10.05 9.84 19.35
C ILE A 11 10.53 8.44 19.00
N GLY A 12 10.47 7.49 19.94
CA GLY A 12 10.87 6.10 19.70
C GLY A 12 10.04 5.42 18.59
N ILE A 13 8.72 5.59 18.63
CA ILE A 13 7.82 5.08 17.58
C ILE A 13 8.14 5.74 16.24
N GLY A 14 8.34 7.06 16.22
CA GLY A 14 8.67 7.78 14.99
C GLY A 14 9.98 7.30 14.35
N ILE A 15 11.01 7.03 15.16
CA ILE A 15 12.27 6.43 14.68
C ILE A 15 12.02 5.08 14.01
N LEU A 16 11.21 4.20 14.62
CA LEU A 16 10.88 2.90 14.03
C LEU A 16 10.16 3.03 12.69
N TYR A 17 9.19 3.94 12.58
CA TYR A 17 8.48 4.20 11.32
C TYR A 17 9.42 4.71 10.21
N VAL A 18 10.36 5.60 10.55
CA VAL A 18 11.37 6.10 9.60
C VAL A 18 12.33 4.98 9.20
N LEU A 19 12.84 4.21 10.16
CA LEU A 19 13.75 3.09 9.88
C LEU A 19 13.08 2.03 9.00
N PHE A 20 11.86 1.60 9.32
CA PHE A 20 11.13 0.64 8.49
C PHE A 20 10.83 1.20 7.10
N GLY A 21 10.44 2.47 7.02
CA GLY A 21 10.20 3.13 5.74
C GLY A 21 11.44 3.17 4.86
N ILE A 22 12.60 3.56 5.39
CA ILE A 22 13.86 3.59 4.64
C ILE A 22 14.31 2.19 4.25
N LEU A 23 14.32 1.24 5.19
CA LEU A 23 14.76 -0.13 4.93
C LEU A 23 13.89 -0.83 3.87
N SER A 24 12.57 -0.60 3.91
CA SER A 24 11.64 -1.17 2.93
C SER A 24 11.69 -0.45 1.58
N PHE A 25 11.91 0.88 1.55
CA PHE A 25 11.99 1.63 0.29
C PHE A 25 13.21 1.23 -0.55
N PHE A 26 14.34 1.00 0.11
CA PHE A 26 15.58 0.59 -0.56
C PHE A 26 15.83 -0.92 -0.55
N SER A 27 14.96 -1.71 0.09
CA SER A 27 15.09 -3.16 0.22
C SER A 27 16.46 -3.62 0.76
N ILE A 28 17.00 -2.92 1.76
CA ILE A 28 18.38 -3.13 2.24
C ILE A 28 18.45 -4.31 3.21
N GLY A 29 19.31 -5.27 2.92
CA GLY A 29 19.56 -6.43 3.77
C GLY A 29 18.34 -7.36 3.90
N PHE A 30 18.41 -8.30 4.84
CA PHE A 30 17.30 -9.24 5.11
C PHE A 30 16.04 -8.52 5.60
N VAL A 31 16.18 -7.65 6.60
CA VAL A 31 15.03 -6.96 7.20
C VAL A 31 14.36 -6.03 6.19
N GLY A 32 15.13 -5.28 5.40
CA GLY A 32 14.57 -4.39 4.37
C GLY A 32 13.77 -5.17 3.34
N ARG A 33 14.32 -6.25 2.78
CA ARG A 33 13.61 -7.11 1.82
C ARG A 33 12.37 -7.76 2.41
N LEU A 34 12.43 -8.23 3.66
CA LEU A 34 11.25 -8.76 4.35
C LEU A 34 10.16 -7.69 4.49
N MET A 35 10.50 -6.48 4.93
CA MET A 35 9.55 -5.38 5.05
C MET A 35 9.00 -4.95 3.68
N THR A 36 9.84 -4.90 2.64
CA THR A 36 9.40 -4.64 1.26
C THR A 36 8.35 -5.67 0.83
N ASN A 37 8.62 -6.97 1.02
CA ASN A 37 7.67 -8.02 0.65
C ASN A 37 6.39 -7.99 1.48
N VAL A 38 6.44 -7.62 2.77
CA VAL A 38 5.24 -7.41 3.58
C VAL A 38 4.39 -6.26 3.01
N LEU A 39 4.99 -5.17 2.55
CA LEU A 39 4.24 -4.08 1.91
C LEU A 39 3.70 -4.51 0.54
N ARG A 40 4.52 -5.17 -0.29
CA ARG A 40 4.12 -5.72 -1.60
C ARG A 40 3.00 -6.75 -1.47
N PHE A 41 2.93 -7.46 -0.36
CA PHE A 41 1.83 -8.38 -0.07
C PHE A 41 0.47 -7.70 -0.15
N PHE A 42 0.35 -6.48 0.39
CA PHE A 42 -0.91 -5.74 0.38
C PHE A 42 -1.12 -4.94 -0.90
N VAL A 43 -0.13 -4.14 -1.31
CA VAL A 43 -0.29 -3.11 -2.36
C VAL A 43 0.57 -3.36 -3.60
N GLY A 44 1.29 -4.48 -3.63
CA GLY A 44 2.17 -4.85 -4.73
C GLY A 44 3.28 -3.85 -4.97
N GLU A 45 3.51 -3.53 -6.23
CA GLU A 45 4.57 -2.62 -6.68
C GLU A 45 4.35 -1.17 -6.21
N ALA A 46 3.17 -0.82 -5.67
CA ALA A 46 2.94 0.46 -4.98
C ALA A 46 3.52 0.51 -3.56
N TYR A 47 4.29 -0.50 -3.12
CA TYR A 47 4.87 -0.54 -1.77
C TYR A 47 5.68 0.72 -1.42
N GLY A 48 6.34 1.33 -2.40
CA GLY A 48 7.10 2.57 -2.23
C GLY A 48 6.25 3.72 -1.69
N VAL A 49 4.97 3.78 -2.06
CA VAL A 49 4.03 4.78 -1.54
C VAL A 49 3.81 4.58 -0.04
N LEU A 50 3.59 3.35 0.42
CA LEU A 50 3.43 3.05 1.84
C LEU A 50 4.73 3.30 2.62
N ALA A 51 5.89 2.97 2.03
CA ALA A 51 7.18 3.24 2.64
C ALA A 51 7.40 4.75 2.85
N VAL A 52 7.12 5.59 1.85
CA VAL A 52 7.19 7.06 1.97
C VAL A 52 6.21 7.59 3.01
N ILE A 53 4.96 7.09 3.03
CA ILE A 53 3.97 7.46 4.05
C ILE A 53 4.49 7.12 5.46
N SER A 54 5.11 5.94 5.63
CA SER A 54 5.73 5.52 6.89
C SER A 54 6.82 6.50 7.34
N ILE A 55 7.72 6.91 6.43
CA ILE A 55 8.79 7.87 6.72
C ILE A 55 8.19 9.21 7.16
N LEU A 56 7.27 9.77 6.37
CA LEU A 56 6.64 11.06 6.67
C LEU A 56 5.87 11.02 7.99
N TYR A 57 5.12 9.95 8.25
CA TYR A 57 4.40 9.77 9.50
C TYR A 57 5.35 9.71 10.70
N GLY A 58 6.45 8.95 10.60
CA GLY A 58 7.45 8.85 11.65
C GLY A 58 8.13 10.19 11.95
N LEU A 59 8.49 10.95 10.91
CA LEU A 59 9.05 12.31 11.05
C LEU A 59 8.06 13.25 11.76
N LEU A 60 6.78 13.23 11.36
CA LEU A 60 5.77 14.06 12.00
C LEU A 60 5.55 13.71 13.47
N LEU A 61 5.60 12.42 13.84
CA LEU A 61 5.54 11.99 15.25
C LEU A 61 6.72 12.51 16.07
N MET A 62 7.94 12.46 15.50
CA MET A 62 9.15 12.96 16.17
C MET A 62 9.11 14.48 16.38
N LEU A 63 8.64 15.23 15.37
CA LEU A 63 8.56 16.69 15.40
C LEU A 63 7.45 17.18 16.33
N LEU A 64 6.25 16.61 16.22
CA LEU A 64 5.07 17.08 16.95
C LEU A 64 4.97 16.48 18.36
N LYS A 65 5.66 15.36 18.63
CA LYS A 65 5.68 14.65 19.93
C LYS A 65 4.28 14.35 20.49
N LYS A 66 3.32 14.16 19.59
CA LYS A 66 1.93 13.86 19.88
C LYS A 66 1.37 12.96 18.81
N GLU A 67 0.27 12.30 19.14
CA GLU A 67 -0.49 11.51 18.17
C GLU A 67 -1.06 12.40 17.05
N LEU A 68 -0.96 11.91 15.81
CA LEU A 68 -1.52 12.55 14.64
C LEU A 68 -2.96 12.09 14.45
N HIS A 69 -3.91 12.93 14.87
CA HIS A 69 -5.31 12.71 14.54
C HIS A 69 -5.66 13.39 13.22
N PHE A 70 -6.01 12.60 12.22
CA PHE A 70 -6.50 13.09 10.94
C PHE A 70 -7.92 13.67 11.10
N LYS A 71 -8.02 14.99 11.26
CA LYS A 71 -9.30 15.70 11.44
C LYS A 71 -10.24 15.62 10.23
N LYS A 72 -9.70 15.40 9.03
CA LYS A 72 -10.46 15.32 7.77
C LYS A 72 -10.57 13.87 7.31
N LYS A 73 -11.60 13.17 7.79
CA LYS A 73 -11.91 11.79 7.33
C LYS A 73 -12.08 11.70 5.81
N SER A 74 -12.60 12.74 5.16
CA SER A 74 -12.75 12.79 3.70
C SER A 74 -11.41 12.76 2.97
N LEU A 75 -10.38 13.43 3.50
CA LEU A 75 -9.03 13.41 2.94
C LEU A 75 -8.41 12.00 3.06
N PHE A 76 -8.60 11.33 4.19
CA PHE A 76 -8.10 9.97 4.40
C PHE A 76 -8.74 8.99 3.41
N TRP A 77 -10.07 8.97 3.32
CA TRP A 77 -10.78 8.11 2.38
C TRP A 77 -10.48 8.46 0.92
N GLY A 78 -10.29 9.74 0.61
CA GLY A 78 -9.89 10.18 -0.73
C GLY A 78 -8.50 9.67 -1.13
N ALA A 79 -7.51 9.81 -0.23
CA ALA A 79 -6.17 9.26 -0.45
C ALA A 79 -6.18 7.73 -0.55
N PHE A 80 -7.00 7.05 0.26
CA PHE A 80 -7.19 5.61 0.19
C PHE A 80 -7.78 5.17 -1.15
N CYS A 81 -8.79 5.87 -1.67
CA CYS A 81 -9.33 5.60 -3.02
C CYS A 81 -8.27 5.80 -4.11
N LEU A 82 -7.44 6.85 -4.02
CA LEU A 82 -6.35 7.04 -4.99
C LEU A 82 -5.31 5.91 -4.92
N LEU A 83 -5.01 5.41 -3.72
CA LEU A 83 -4.14 4.24 -3.57
C LEU A 83 -4.75 2.99 -4.23
N LEU A 84 -6.06 2.76 -4.06
CA LEU A 84 -6.76 1.68 -4.76
C LEU A 84 -6.71 1.84 -6.28
N ALA A 85 -6.82 3.06 -6.81
CA ALA A 85 -6.69 3.31 -8.24
C ALA A 85 -5.30 2.93 -8.77
N ILE A 86 -4.24 3.28 -8.05
CA ILE A 86 -2.85 2.91 -8.40
C ILE A 86 -2.68 1.39 -8.38
N ILE A 87 -3.18 0.73 -7.33
CA ILE A 87 -3.13 -0.72 -7.17
C ILE A 87 -3.86 -1.42 -8.33
N CYS A 88 -5.05 -0.96 -8.68
CA CYS A 88 -5.80 -1.49 -9.83
C CYS A 88 -5.05 -1.26 -11.14
N TRP A 89 -4.42 -0.10 -11.30
CA TRP A 89 -3.63 0.23 -12.49
C TRP A 89 -2.44 -0.70 -12.66
N GLN A 90 -1.70 -0.97 -11.58
CA GLN A 90 -0.58 -1.91 -11.61
C GLN A 90 -1.02 -3.33 -11.94
N GLN A 91 -2.17 -3.76 -11.40
CA GLN A 91 -2.72 -5.08 -11.68
C GLN A 91 -3.03 -5.32 -13.17
N LEU A 92 -3.40 -4.27 -13.92
CA LEU A 92 -3.68 -4.37 -15.37
C LEU A 92 -2.44 -4.73 -16.20
N HIS A 93 -1.26 -4.43 -15.69
CA HIS A 93 0.01 -4.60 -16.40
C HIS A 93 0.66 -5.97 -16.13
N ILE A 94 0.09 -6.79 -15.24
CA ILE A 94 0.59 -8.14 -15.02
C ILE A 94 0.24 -9.01 -16.25
N PRO A 95 1.23 -9.64 -16.91
CA PRO A 95 0.99 -10.57 -18.00
C PRO A 95 0.05 -11.70 -17.58
N GLY A 96 -1.01 -11.97 -18.35
CA GLY A 96 -1.99 -13.02 -18.04
C GLY A 96 -3.15 -12.60 -17.11
N ALA A 97 -3.18 -11.35 -16.62
CA ALA A 97 -4.24 -10.89 -15.71
C ALA A 97 -5.66 -10.85 -16.32
N LYS A 98 -5.79 -10.96 -17.65
CA LYS A 98 -7.07 -10.92 -18.37
C LYS A 98 -7.71 -12.30 -18.57
N GLU A 99 -6.91 -13.36 -18.56
CA GLU A 99 -7.35 -14.72 -18.93
C GLU A 99 -7.31 -15.69 -17.75
N ASN A 100 -6.55 -15.36 -16.72
CA ASN A 100 -6.25 -16.30 -15.66
C ASN A 100 -7.31 -16.24 -14.54
N SER A 101 -8.02 -17.35 -14.31
CA SER A 101 -9.09 -17.44 -13.30
C SER A 101 -8.56 -17.54 -11.86
N TYR A 102 -7.25 -17.66 -11.67
CA TYR A 102 -6.58 -17.94 -10.40
C TYR A 102 -5.54 -16.87 -10.00
N ILE A 103 -5.69 -15.63 -10.49
CA ILE A 103 -4.71 -14.53 -10.29
C ILE A 103 -4.39 -14.29 -8.82
N LEU A 104 -5.37 -14.41 -7.92
CA LEU A 104 -5.15 -14.25 -6.48
C LEU A 104 -4.16 -15.29 -5.94
N SER A 105 -4.31 -16.56 -6.35
CA SER A 105 -3.41 -17.64 -5.94
C SER A 105 -2.02 -17.46 -6.52
N ASP A 106 -1.91 -17.00 -7.76
CA ASP A 106 -0.62 -16.79 -8.42
C ASP A 106 0.18 -15.67 -7.74
N VAL A 107 -0.48 -14.53 -7.46
CA VAL A 107 0.15 -13.41 -6.77
C VAL A 107 0.56 -13.81 -5.35
N PHE A 108 -0.28 -14.58 -4.64
CA PHE A 108 0.06 -15.10 -3.31
C PHE A 108 1.30 -15.99 -3.35
N ASN A 109 1.32 -16.98 -4.25
CA ASN A 109 2.43 -17.92 -4.36
C ASN A 109 3.73 -17.25 -4.80
N GLY A 110 3.65 -16.28 -5.72
CA GLY A 110 4.79 -15.50 -6.17
C GLY A 110 5.42 -14.67 -5.04
N LEU A 111 4.60 -13.94 -4.29
CA LEU A 111 5.04 -13.18 -3.12
C LEU A 111 5.58 -14.09 -2.00
N TYR A 112 4.93 -15.23 -1.76
CA TYR A 112 5.39 -16.20 -0.77
C TYR A 112 6.77 -16.75 -1.12
N ARG A 113 7.00 -17.06 -2.40
CA ARG A 113 8.31 -17.49 -2.91
C ARG A 113 9.37 -16.40 -2.73
N ASP A 114 9.06 -15.14 -3.04
CA ASP A 114 9.96 -14.00 -2.83
C ASP A 114 10.33 -13.85 -1.33
N ILE A 115 9.39 -14.08 -0.41
CA ILE A 115 9.67 -14.09 1.04
C ILE A 115 10.61 -15.25 1.42
N GLN A 116 10.34 -16.47 0.94
CA GLN A 116 11.16 -17.65 1.23
C GLN A 116 12.60 -17.49 0.73
N LEU A 117 12.76 -16.93 -0.47
CA LEU A 117 14.07 -16.71 -1.09
C LEU A 117 14.73 -15.40 -0.64
N ASN A 118 14.05 -14.59 0.19
CA ASN A 118 14.49 -13.27 0.63
C ASN A 118 14.87 -12.37 -0.58
N GLN A 119 13.97 -12.30 -1.56
CA GLN A 119 14.13 -11.59 -2.83
C GLN A 119 12.91 -10.71 -3.11
N VAL A 120 13.05 -9.73 -4.01
CA VAL A 120 11.99 -8.80 -4.40
C VAL A 120 11.97 -8.76 -5.94
N THR A 121 11.55 -9.86 -6.55
CA THR A 121 11.69 -10.07 -8.01
C THR A 121 10.39 -10.40 -8.73
N TYR A 122 9.44 -11.04 -8.06
CA TYR A 122 8.17 -11.44 -8.66
C TYR A 122 7.28 -10.22 -8.88
N ASP A 123 6.86 -9.91 -10.11
CA ASP A 123 5.94 -8.79 -10.35
C ASP A 123 4.57 -9.07 -9.72
N SER A 124 4.30 -8.36 -8.62
CA SER A 124 3.10 -8.51 -7.83
C SER A 124 1.95 -7.60 -8.30
N GLY A 125 2.20 -6.71 -9.27
CA GLY A 125 1.29 -5.67 -9.73
C GLY A 125 0.65 -4.91 -8.56
N GLY A 126 -0.65 -5.10 -8.33
CA GLY A 126 -1.39 -4.46 -7.23
C GLY A 126 -1.35 -5.21 -5.89
N GLY A 127 -0.56 -6.28 -5.78
CA GLY A 127 -0.52 -7.18 -4.63
C GLY A 127 -1.84 -7.93 -4.48
N LEU A 128 -2.08 -8.45 -3.28
CA LEU A 128 -3.32 -9.21 -3.03
C LEU A 128 -4.58 -8.36 -3.10
N LEU A 129 -4.51 -7.06 -2.74
CA LEU A 129 -5.67 -6.18 -2.88
C LEU A 129 -6.04 -5.99 -4.36
N GLY A 130 -5.06 -5.73 -5.22
CA GLY A 130 -5.28 -5.61 -6.66
C GLY A 130 -5.80 -6.92 -7.26
N ALA A 131 -5.17 -8.05 -6.92
CA ALA A 131 -5.59 -9.36 -7.37
C ALA A 131 -7.02 -9.73 -6.91
N PHE A 132 -7.38 -9.40 -5.67
CA PHE A 132 -8.72 -9.62 -5.12
C PHE A 132 -9.77 -8.77 -5.86
N ILE A 133 -9.51 -7.48 -6.08
CA ILE A 133 -10.41 -6.62 -6.86
C ILE A 133 -10.59 -7.18 -8.27
N ASN A 134 -9.50 -7.60 -8.92
CA ASN A 134 -9.56 -8.19 -10.25
C ASN A 134 -10.39 -9.50 -10.26
N GLN A 135 -10.23 -10.36 -9.25
CA GLN A 135 -11.05 -11.57 -9.10
C GLN A 135 -12.54 -11.25 -8.97
N CYS A 136 -12.90 -10.24 -8.17
CA CYS A 136 -14.28 -9.80 -8.01
C CYS A 136 -14.86 -9.23 -9.31
N VAL A 137 -14.08 -8.43 -10.04
CA VAL A 137 -14.51 -7.87 -11.34
C VAL A 137 -14.68 -8.96 -12.40
N ASN A 138 -13.74 -9.91 -12.47
CA ASN A 138 -13.80 -11.03 -13.41
C ASN A 138 -14.94 -12.00 -13.09
N TRP A 139 -15.24 -12.24 -11.82
CA TRP A 139 -16.41 -13.03 -11.40
C TRP A 139 -17.72 -12.45 -11.93
N LEU A 140 -17.81 -11.11 -12.03
CA LEU A 140 -18.96 -10.42 -12.59
C LEU A 140 -19.06 -10.56 -14.14
N LYS A 141 -18.15 -11.30 -14.77
CA LYS A 141 -18.03 -11.54 -16.23
C LYS A 141 -17.90 -10.28 -17.08
N LEU A 142 -17.38 -9.21 -16.48
CA LEU A 142 -17.20 -7.95 -17.14
C LEU A 142 -15.71 -7.76 -17.44
N GLY A 143 -15.16 -8.56 -18.37
CA GLY A 143 -13.73 -8.61 -18.71
C GLY A 143 -13.10 -7.28 -19.17
N ILE A 144 -13.91 -6.23 -19.35
CA ILE A 144 -13.51 -4.88 -19.73
C ILE A 144 -13.52 -3.93 -18.50
N ILE A 145 -13.94 -4.37 -17.30
CA ILE A 145 -14.23 -3.48 -16.16
C ILE A 145 -13.04 -3.16 -15.26
N MET A 146 -11.95 -3.93 -15.28
CA MET A 146 -10.80 -3.60 -14.44
C MET A 146 -10.26 -2.16 -14.70
N PRO A 147 -10.16 -1.66 -15.95
CA PRO A 147 -9.90 -0.24 -16.23
C PRO A 147 -10.94 0.74 -15.66
N PHE A 148 -12.23 0.37 -15.63
CA PHE A 148 -13.27 1.22 -15.04
C PHE A 148 -13.12 1.34 -13.53
N SER A 149 -12.61 0.30 -12.84
CA SER A 149 -12.31 0.39 -11.40
C SER A 149 -11.28 1.49 -11.11
N VAL A 150 -10.26 1.64 -11.96
CA VAL A 150 -9.26 2.72 -11.86
C VAL A 150 -9.94 4.09 -11.98
N ILE A 151 -10.82 4.26 -12.97
CA ILE A 151 -11.55 5.52 -13.19
C ILE A 151 -12.45 5.83 -11.98
N ILE A 152 -13.24 4.85 -11.52
CA ILE A 152 -14.15 5.00 -10.38
C ILE A 152 -13.39 5.41 -9.12
N PHE A 153 -12.31 4.70 -8.78
CA PHE A 153 -11.53 5.02 -7.58
C PHE A 153 -10.82 6.38 -7.70
N THR A 154 -10.37 6.76 -8.89
CA THR A 154 -9.77 8.08 -9.13
C THR A 154 -10.80 9.20 -8.93
N LEU A 155 -11.99 9.06 -9.52
CA LEU A 155 -13.08 10.04 -9.39
C LEU A 155 -13.57 10.16 -7.95
N LEU A 156 -13.80 9.04 -7.26
CA LEU A 156 -14.18 9.04 -5.84
C LEU A 156 -13.09 9.66 -4.98
N GLY A 157 -11.82 9.33 -5.24
CA GLY A 157 -10.67 9.93 -4.56
C GLY A 157 -10.63 11.45 -4.72
N GLY A 158 -10.71 11.93 -5.95
CA GLY A 158 -10.76 13.36 -6.26
C GLY A 158 -11.94 14.06 -5.57
N LEU A 159 -13.16 13.52 -5.72
CA LEU A 159 -14.36 14.08 -5.10
C LEU A 159 -14.23 14.18 -3.58
N LEU A 160 -13.71 13.16 -2.91
CA LEU A 160 -13.55 13.15 -1.45
C LEU A 160 -12.49 14.14 -0.96
N ILE A 161 -11.42 14.36 -1.73
CA ILE A 161 -10.37 15.34 -1.41
C ILE A 161 -10.89 16.77 -1.61
N PHE A 162 -11.58 17.03 -2.72
CA PHE A 162 -12.11 18.35 -3.09
C PHE A 162 -13.46 18.68 -2.44
N LYS A 163 -14.10 17.72 -1.76
CA LYS A 163 -15.30 17.98 -0.96
C LYS A 163 -14.96 18.99 0.14
N LYS A 164 -15.25 20.27 -0.14
CA LYS A 164 -15.27 21.33 0.86
C LYS A 164 -16.25 20.89 1.96
N LYS A 165 -15.75 20.91 3.20
CA LYS A 165 -16.64 20.95 4.37
C LYS A 165 -17.34 22.30 4.41
#